data_AF-A0A5C5TSQ0-F1
#
_entry.id   AF-A0A5C5TSQ0-F1
#
_cell.length_a   1.000
_cell.length_b   1.000
_cell.length_c   1.000
_cell.angle_alpha   90.00
_cell.angle_beta   90.00
_cell.angle_gamma   90.00
#
_symmetry.space_group_name_H-M   'P 1'
#
loop_
_entity.id
_entity.type
_entity.pdbx_description
1 polymer ?
#
loop_
_entity_poly.entity_id
_entity_poly.type
_entity_poly.pdbx_seq_one_letter_code
_entity_poly.pdbx_strand_id
1 'polypeptide(L)'
;MELSNYSDIEQFAKDNFTLFESDSRHYNISSQRKAFENQKQEPPKSLHKSTLIKAELENIVKERLSSIEQSILSYYRENRYNKDITIEHYQNTPCLSSNKLRAFLIEKDKEIDIIFTEEHFTDPKKEIDKIDEIGDFVRNNIVAFNSQPSRFNKNTIETYAKPLFSIERPELYYRSDIERYLKQRFFELDSEQRELIYSHYMQGHTLSQTAKYFSEKLILNKNDIEHFLTQTSFEKLNENIENEQEIVNELTSVFEKKFDLTGIKNDLKNIISRFLPLILSNGFPTNITNVDSGIMVANAGDSAQFIFIARAILAGFDSSNVDVRSSRYDCIVDFKNKIFRVQVKGISKNTVHYKDRDRGGKGNTHSASTNRGRRITSEDCDIYAAVDKKTGVIYLIPISHLDENSAKNSENIKDLVQFRENWDIFEELSTPD
;
A
#
# COMPACT_ATOMS: atom_id res chain seq x y z
N MET A 1 -6.36 -15.47 -36.82
CA MET A 1 -7.49 -16.08 -36.10
C MET A 1 -7.74 -17.42 -36.73
N GLU A 2 -7.61 -18.48 -35.95
CA GLU A 2 -7.89 -19.85 -36.37
C GLU A 2 -9.39 -20.08 -36.25
N LEU A 3 -10.04 -20.53 -37.35
CA LEU A 3 -11.50 -20.64 -37.44
C LEU A 3 -11.99 -22.09 -37.50
N SER A 4 -11.07 -23.07 -37.61
CA SER A 4 -11.41 -24.50 -37.75
C SER A 4 -12.36 -25.02 -36.68
N ASN A 5 -12.24 -24.54 -35.45
CA ASN A 5 -13.08 -24.96 -34.31
C ASN A 5 -14.05 -23.89 -33.83
N TYR A 6 -14.43 -22.93 -34.68
CA TYR A 6 -15.24 -21.77 -34.26
C TYR A 6 -16.56 -22.12 -33.54
N SER A 7 -17.20 -23.23 -33.90
CA SER A 7 -18.46 -23.67 -33.26
C SER A 7 -18.30 -24.14 -31.82
N ASP A 8 -17.09 -24.57 -31.43
CA ASP A 8 -16.73 -24.95 -30.07
C ASP A 8 -15.96 -23.79 -29.44
N ILE A 9 -16.60 -23.07 -28.52
CA ILE A 9 -16.00 -21.86 -27.91
C ILE A 9 -14.72 -22.18 -27.14
N GLU A 10 -14.63 -23.36 -26.52
CA GLU A 10 -13.48 -23.77 -25.73
C GLU A 10 -12.30 -24.06 -26.66
N GLN A 11 -12.52 -24.88 -27.69
CA GLN A 11 -11.47 -25.19 -28.65
C GLN A 11 -11.06 -23.98 -29.49
N PHE A 12 -12.03 -23.15 -29.90
CA PHE A 12 -11.77 -21.87 -30.55
C PHE A 12 -10.90 -20.96 -29.67
N ALA A 13 -11.18 -20.85 -28.37
CA ALA A 13 -10.38 -20.08 -27.44
C ALA A 13 -8.95 -20.64 -27.31
N LYS A 14 -8.79 -21.97 -27.18
CA LYS A 14 -7.48 -22.64 -27.11
C LYS A 14 -6.63 -22.37 -28.35
N ASP A 15 -7.18 -22.56 -29.55
CA ASP A 15 -6.47 -22.38 -30.83
C ASP A 15 -5.98 -20.94 -31.03
N ASN A 16 -6.65 -20.00 -30.36
CA ASN A 16 -6.46 -18.57 -30.52
C ASN A 16 -5.82 -17.88 -29.30
N PHE A 17 -5.41 -18.66 -28.29
CA PHE A 17 -4.91 -18.18 -27.00
C PHE A 17 -3.82 -17.12 -27.15
N THR A 18 -2.75 -17.44 -27.88
CA THR A 18 -1.58 -16.55 -28.05
C THR A 18 -1.96 -15.21 -28.68
N LEU A 19 -2.80 -15.25 -29.71
CA LEU A 19 -3.24 -14.04 -30.42
C LEU A 19 -4.18 -13.20 -29.55
N PHE A 20 -5.00 -13.83 -28.70
CA PHE A 20 -5.87 -13.11 -27.76
C PHE A 20 -5.07 -12.43 -26.64
N GLU A 21 -4.10 -13.12 -26.05
CA GLU A 21 -3.24 -12.57 -25.00
C GLU A 21 -2.39 -11.39 -25.52
N SER A 22 -1.99 -11.42 -26.81
CA SER A 22 -1.26 -10.29 -27.40
C SER A 22 -2.15 -9.07 -27.68
N ASP A 23 -3.36 -9.27 -28.22
CA ASP A 23 -4.30 -8.18 -28.48
C ASP A 23 -5.75 -8.68 -28.59
N SER A 24 -6.48 -8.58 -27.48
CA SER A 24 -7.90 -8.94 -27.40
C SER A 24 -8.81 -8.17 -28.38
N ARG A 25 -8.37 -7.02 -28.95
CA ARG A 25 -9.16 -6.25 -29.93
C ARG A 25 -9.35 -7.01 -31.24
N HIS A 26 -8.49 -7.99 -31.54
CA HIS A 26 -8.66 -8.87 -32.70
C HIS A 26 -9.87 -9.80 -32.61
N TYR A 27 -10.55 -9.87 -31.45
CA TYR A 27 -11.69 -10.77 -31.23
C TYR A 27 -13.01 -10.02 -31.06
N ASN A 28 -13.08 -8.75 -31.46
CA ASN A 28 -14.38 -8.10 -31.60
C ASN A 28 -15.16 -8.69 -32.80
N ILE A 29 -16.49 -8.49 -32.80
CA ILE A 29 -17.39 -9.05 -33.82
C ILE A 29 -16.96 -8.65 -35.25
N SER A 30 -16.50 -7.41 -35.45
CA SER A 30 -16.04 -6.94 -36.76
C SER A 30 -14.78 -7.67 -37.23
N SER A 31 -13.81 -7.86 -36.34
CA SER A 31 -12.58 -8.59 -36.62
C SER A 31 -12.84 -10.07 -36.93
N GLN A 32 -13.77 -10.70 -36.21
CA GLN A 32 -14.20 -12.07 -36.49
C GLN A 32 -14.85 -12.20 -37.87
N ARG A 33 -15.77 -11.29 -38.22
CA ARG A 33 -16.41 -11.27 -39.54
C ARG A 33 -15.38 -11.12 -40.66
N LYS A 34 -14.43 -10.20 -40.51
CA LYS A 34 -13.32 -10.03 -41.46
C LYS A 34 -12.45 -11.28 -41.57
N ALA A 35 -12.23 -12.02 -40.47
CA ALA A 35 -11.46 -13.26 -40.51
C ALA A 35 -12.13 -14.33 -41.37
N PHE A 36 -13.46 -14.50 -41.25
CA PHE A 36 -14.24 -15.40 -42.11
C PHE A 36 -14.18 -14.99 -43.59
N GLU A 37 -14.39 -13.70 -43.87
CA GLU A 37 -14.32 -13.14 -45.24
C GLU A 37 -12.95 -13.39 -45.88
N ASN A 38 -11.85 -13.15 -45.14
CA ASN A 38 -10.49 -13.37 -45.62
C ASN A 38 -10.20 -14.85 -45.93
N GLN A 39 -10.83 -15.79 -45.21
CA GLN A 39 -10.73 -17.22 -45.47
C GLN A 39 -11.73 -17.72 -46.51
N LYS A 40 -12.52 -16.83 -47.13
CA LYS A 40 -13.60 -17.14 -48.08
C LYS A 40 -14.64 -18.12 -47.49
N GLN A 41 -14.89 -18.01 -46.19
CA GLN A 41 -15.91 -18.77 -45.46
C GLN A 41 -17.09 -17.87 -45.12
N GLU A 42 -18.32 -18.40 -45.15
CA GLU A 42 -19.49 -17.65 -44.72
C GLU A 42 -19.50 -17.54 -43.18
N PRO A 43 -19.61 -16.33 -42.60
CA PRO A 43 -19.65 -16.18 -41.15
C PRO A 43 -20.92 -16.81 -40.56
N PRO A 44 -20.85 -17.46 -39.40
CA PRO A 44 -22.02 -18.03 -38.75
C PRO A 44 -23.02 -16.95 -38.32
N LYS A 45 -24.29 -17.35 -38.17
CA LYS A 45 -25.42 -16.45 -37.82
C LYS A 45 -25.20 -15.68 -36.53
N SER A 46 -24.48 -16.26 -35.57
CA SER A 46 -24.11 -15.63 -34.31
C SER A 46 -22.60 -15.73 -34.14
N LEU A 47 -21.98 -14.58 -33.87
CA LEU A 47 -20.55 -14.48 -33.59
C LEU A 47 -20.32 -14.36 -32.08
N HIS A 48 -19.24 -14.96 -31.59
CA HIS A 48 -18.88 -14.94 -30.17
C HIS A 48 -18.57 -13.52 -29.69
N LYS A 49 -19.14 -13.12 -28.55
CA LYS A 49 -18.77 -11.84 -27.92
C LYS A 49 -17.36 -11.95 -27.32
N SER A 50 -16.57 -10.88 -27.39
CA SER A 50 -15.21 -10.86 -26.80
C SER A 50 -15.22 -11.14 -25.29
N THR A 51 -16.29 -10.76 -24.58
CA THR A 51 -16.47 -11.07 -23.16
C THR A 51 -16.66 -12.56 -22.91
N LEU A 52 -17.34 -13.28 -23.81
CA LEU A 52 -17.54 -14.73 -23.70
C LEU A 52 -16.21 -15.45 -23.95
N ILE A 53 -15.49 -15.08 -25.01
CA ILE A 53 -14.16 -15.64 -25.32
C ILE A 53 -13.21 -15.41 -24.14
N LYS A 54 -13.22 -14.20 -23.56
CA LYS A 54 -12.39 -13.87 -22.39
C LYS A 54 -12.70 -14.76 -21.18
N ALA A 55 -13.99 -14.94 -20.86
CA ALA A 55 -14.41 -15.79 -19.75
C ALA A 55 -13.97 -17.25 -19.96
N GLU A 56 -14.08 -17.74 -21.20
CA GLU A 56 -13.66 -19.11 -21.54
C GLU A 56 -12.14 -19.28 -21.40
N LEU A 57 -11.36 -18.30 -21.88
CA LEU A 57 -9.90 -18.30 -21.70
C LEU A 57 -9.50 -18.29 -20.23
N GLU A 58 -10.20 -17.53 -19.38
CA GLU A 58 -9.96 -17.51 -17.94
C GLU A 58 -10.24 -18.88 -17.31
N ASN A 59 -11.28 -19.59 -17.74
CA ASN A 59 -11.55 -20.97 -17.31
C ASN A 59 -10.45 -21.94 -17.77
N ILE A 60 -10.05 -21.90 -19.04
CA ILE A 60 -8.99 -22.74 -19.59
C ILE A 60 -7.68 -22.53 -18.82
N VAL A 61 -7.29 -21.28 -18.56
CA VAL A 61 -6.09 -20.97 -17.78
C VAL A 61 -6.21 -21.52 -16.35
N LYS A 62 -7.37 -21.36 -15.72
CA LYS A 62 -7.60 -21.84 -14.35
C LYS A 62 -7.51 -23.36 -14.26
N GLU A 63 -8.16 -24.08 -15.17
CA GLU A 63 -8.08 -25.54 -15.25
C GLU A 63 -6.64 -25.99 -15.52
N ARG A 64 -5.96 -25.31 -16.44
CA ARG A 64 -4.57 -25.61 -16.75
C ARG A 64 -3.69 -25.43 -15.52
N LEU A 65 -3.74 -24.27 -14.86
CA LEU A 65 -3.00 -24.01 -13.63
C LEU A 65 -3.29 -25.07 -12.56
N SER A 66 -4.57 -25.39 -12.33
CA SER A 66 -4.95 -26.41 -11.34
C SER A 66 -4.36 -27.79 -11.68
N SER A 67 -4.28 -28.15 -12.95
CA SER A 67 -3.73 -29.45 -13.40
C SER A 67 -2.22 -29.59 -13.20
N ILE A 68 -1.47 -28.48 -13.19
CA ILE A 68 0.01 -28.51 -13.07
C ILE A 68 0.52 -27.75 -11.85
N GLU A 69 -0.35 -27.28 -10.96
CA GLU A 69 -0.01 -26.43 -9.81
C GLU A 69 1.09 -27.07 -8.94
N GLN A 70 0.94 -28.34 -8.58
CA GLN A 70 1.94 -29.03 -7.75
C GLN A 70 3.31 -29.12 -8.42
N SER A 71 3.34 -29.32 -9.74
CA SER A 71 4.59 -29.32 -10.51
C SER A 71 5.23 -27.94 -10.50
N ILE A 72 4.45 -26.89 -10.77
CA ILE A 72 4.93 -25.49 -10.75
C ILE A 72 5.48 -25.14 -9.37
N LEU A 73 4.74 -25.43 -8.29
CA LEU A 73 5.14 -25.08 -6.93
C LEU A 73 6.37 -25.85 -6.46
N SER A 74 6.50 -27.12 -6.85
CA SER A 74 7.70 -27.92 -6.55
C SER A 74 8.91 -27.34 -7.25
N TYR A 75 8.83 -27.06 -8.56
CA TYR A 75 9.92 -26.43 -9.30
C TYR A 75 10.25 -25.03 -8.77
N TYR A 76 9.22 -24.26 -8.41
CA TYR A 76 9.39 -22.93 -7.84
C TYR A 76 10.18 -22.97 -6.53
N ARG A 77 9.84 -23.91 -5.65
CA ARG A 77 10.55 -24.16 -4.39
C ARG A 77 11.98 -24.64 -4.61
N GLU A 78 12.20 -25.62 -5.48
CA GLU A 78 13.52 -26.15 -5.82
C GLU A 78 14.47 -25.05 -6.33
N ASN A 79 13.91 -24.06 -7.03
CA ASN A 79 14.62 -22.88 -7.53
C ASN A 79 14.55 -21.69 -6.57
N ARG A 80 14.40 -21.94 -5.26
CA ARG A 80 14.40 -20.95 -4.17
C ARG A 80 13.45 -19.78 -4.42
N TYR A 81 12.28 -20.08 -4.94
CA TYR A 81 11.24 -19.11 -5.25
C TYR A 81 11.67 -18.03 -6.28
N ASN A 82 12.58 -18.37 -7.19
CA ASN A 82 12.93 -17.53 -8.34
C ASN A 82 11.83 -17.60 -9.43
N LYS A 83 11.10 -16.50 -9.60
CA LYS A 83 9.97 -16.42 -10.53
C LYS A 83 10.41 -16.47 -11.98
N ASP A 84 11.52 -15.83 -12.32
CA ASP A 84 11.97 -15.73 -13.70
C ASP A 84 12.42 -17.10 -14.23
N ILE A 85 13.17 -17.86 -13.42
CA ILE A 85 13.55 -19.26 -13.75
C ILE A 85 12.32 -20.14 -13.91
N THR A 86 11.34 -19.99 -13.00
CA THR A 86 10.09 -20.78 -13.07
C THR A 86 9.26 -20.43 -14.30
N ILE A 87 9.16 -19.15 -14.63
CA ILE A 87 8.44 -18.70 -15.82
C ILE A 87 9.11 -19.21 -17.09
N GLU A 88 10.43 -19.15 -17.17
CA GLU A 88 11.20 -19.67 -18.31
C GLU A 88 10.98 -21.18 -18.50
N HIS A 89 10.96 -21.95 -17.41
CA HIS A 89 10.70 -23.39 -17.45
C HIS A 89 9.32 -23.73 -18.04
N TYR A 90 8.29 -22.96 -17.65
CA TYR A 90 6.90 -23.22 -18.07
C TYR A 90 6.43 -22.38 -19.25
N GLN A 91 7.29 -21.57 -19.89
CA GLN A 91 6.88 -20.60 -20.94
C GLN A 91 6.22 -21.24 -22.16
N ASN A 92 6.53 -22.51 -22.45
CA ASN A 92 5.97 -23.27 -23.58
C ASN A 92 4.72 -24.07 -23.20
N THR A 93 4.18 -23.87 -21.99
CA THR A 93 2.99 -24.56 -21.53
C THR A 93 1.77 -24.08 -22.34
N PRO A 94 1.04 -24.98 -23.02
CA PRO A 94 -0.15 -24.60 -23.77
C PRO A 94 -1.17 -23.87 -22.89
N CYS A 95 -1.75 -22.80 -23.42
CA CYS A 95 -2.76 -21.98 -22.75
C CYS A 95 -2.33 -21.38 -21.40
N LEU A 96 -1.03 -21.10 -21.22
CA LEU A 96 -0.51 -20.42 -20.04
C LEU A 96 0.55 -19.40 -20.45
N SER A 97 0.24 -18.12 -20.35
CA SER A 97 1.20 -17.04 -20.65
C SER A 97 2.10 -16.73 -19.46
N SER A 98 3.30 -16.19 -19.73
CA SER A 98 4.24 -15.74 -18.69
C SER A 98 3.62 -14.74 -17.71
N ASN A 99 2.71 -13.89 -18.18
CA ASN A 99 1.99 -12.92 -17.34
C ASN A 99 1.02 -13.60 -16.38
N LYS A 100 0.25 -14.60 -16.86
CA LYS A 100 -0.67 -15.38 -16.04
C LYS A 100 0.07 -16.21 -15.01
N LEU A 101 1.16 -16.87 -15.42
CA LEU A 101 2.02 -17.62 -14.51
C LEU A 101 2.66 -16.71 -13.45
N ARG A 102 3.16 -15.53 -13.85
CA ARG A 102 3.69 -14.55 -12.89
C ARG A 102 2.63 -14.18 -11.86
N ALA A 103 1.43 -13.80 -12.31
CA ALA A 103 0.33 -13.45 -11.41
C ALA A 103 -0.01 -14.57 -10.42
N PHE A 104 -0.05 -15.83 -10.90
CA PHE A 104 -0.23 -17.02 -10.07
C PHE A 104 0.87 -17.15 -9.00
N LEU A 105 2.15 -17.04 -9.38
CA LEU A 105 3.26 -17.11 -8.42
C LEU A 105 3.21 -15.97 -7.38
N ILE A 106 2.82 -14.75 -7.78
CA ILE A 106 2.64 -13.62 -6.84
C ILE A 106 1.59 -13.92 -5.77
N GLU A 107 0.50 -14.59 -6.14
CA GLU A 107 -0.53 -15.01 -5.20
C GLU A 107 0.03 -16.04 -4.21
N LYS A 108 0.78 -17.02 -4.74
CA LYS A 108 1.40 -18.11 -3.98
C LYS A 108 2.56 -17.68 -3.08
N ASP A 109 3.18 -16.53 -3.33
CA ASP A 109 4.20 -15.96 -2.43
C ASP A 109 3.71 -15.82 -0.98
N LYS A 110 2.40 -15.64 -0.76
CA LYS A 110 1.79 -15.49 0.57
C LYS A 110 1.70 -16.83 1.32
N GLU A 111 1.72 -17.93 0.59
CA GLU A 111 1.56 -19.30 1.09
C GLU A 111 2.90 -20.03 1.28
N ILE A 112 4.01 -19.43 0.83
CA ILE A 112 5.36 -20.02 0.96
C ILE A 112 5.67 -20.38 2.41
N ASP A 113 6.14 -21.60 2.67
CA ASP A 113 6.58 -22.00 4.02
C ASP A 113 7.77 -21.17 4.51
N ILE A 114 7.85 -20.97 5.83
CA ILE A 114 9.01 -20.31 6.45
C ILE A 114 10.19 -21.29 6.43
N ILE A 115 11.29 -20.85 5.82
CA ILE A 115 12.49 -21.65 5.62
C ILE A 115 13.46 -21.37 6.77
N PHE A 116 13.50 -22.24 7.78
CA PHE A 116 14.37 -22.05 8.94
C PHE A 116 15.81 -22.49 8.67
N THR A 117 16.00 -23.46 7.78
CA THR A 117 17.29 -23.93 7.27
C THR A 117 17.20 -24.19 5.77
N GLU A 118 18.34 -24.23 5.08
CA GLU A 118 18.41 -24.55 3.65
C GLU A 118 17.75 -25.90 3.28
N GLU A 119 17.74 -26.86 4.20
CA GLU A 119 17.13 -28.18 3.99
C GLU A 119 15.60 -28.12 3.88
N HIS A 120 14.95 -27.05 4.37
CA HIS A 120 13.50 -26.89 4.25
C HIS A 120 13.04 -26.58 2.81
N PHE A 121 13.97 -26.26 1.90
CA PHE A 121 13.65 -26.18 0.48
C PHE A 121 13.36 -27.57 -0.12
N THR A 122 13.92 -28.64 0.42
CA THR A 122 13.66 -30.00 -0.06
C THR A 122 12.63 -30.72 0.80
N ASP A 123 12.68 -30.54 2.13
CA ASP A 123 11.70 -31.08 3.06
C ASP A 123 11.29 -30.03 4.12
N PRO A 124 10.16 -29.33 3.92
CA PRO A 124 9.67 -28.31 4.84
C PRO A 124 9.27 -28.83 6.23
N LYS A 125 9.15 -30.15 6.38
CA LYS A 125 8.76 -30.80 7.65
C LYS A 125 9.95 -31.40 8.38
N LYS A 126 11.16 -31.20 7.86
CA LYS A 126 12.37 -31.72 8.47
C LYS A 126 12.53 -31.14 9.87
N GLU A 127 12.80 -32.02 10.83
CA GLU A 127 13.13 -31.63 12.19
C GLU A 127 14.55 -31.06 12.24
N ILE A 128 14.74 -29.96 12.95
CA ILE A 128 15.99 -29.20 13.01
C ILE A 128 16.32 -28.77 14.45
N ASP A 129 17.62 -28.69 14.74
CA ASP A 129 18.13 -28.29 16.06
C ASP A 129 18.56 -26.82 16.13
N LYS A 130 18.73 -26.17 14.97
CA LYS A 130 19.20 -24.79 14.85
C LYS A 130 18.59 -24.10 13.63
N ILE A 131 18.51 -22.77 13.68
CA ILE A 131 18.20 -21.92 12.53
C ILE A 131 19.47 -21.49 11.80
N ASP A 132 19.35 -21.15 10.52
CA ASP A 132 20.38 -20.43 9.78
C ASP A 132 20.69 -19.08 10.43
N GLU A 133 21.88 -18.53 10.20
CA GLU A 133 22.20 -17.16 10.61
C GLU A 133 21.27 -16.14 9.91
N ILE A 134 21.08 -14.97 10.52
CA ILE A 134 20.10 -13.97 10.05
C ILE A 134 20.21 -13.65 8.56
N GLY A 135 21.43 -13.59 8.00
CA GLY A 135 21.63 -13.31 6.58
C GLY A 135 21.08 -14.40 5.66
N ASP A 136 21.34 -15.66 6.00
CA ASP A 136 20.86 -16.82 5.24
C ASP A 136 19.36 -17.05 5.48
N PHE A 137 18.90 -16.91 6.72
CA PHE A 137 17.48 -16.93 7.05
C PHE A 137 16.70 -15.87 6.26
N VAL A 138 17.18 -14.63 6.21
CA VAL A 138 16.54 -13.56 5.44
C VAL A 138 16.59 -13.84 3.94
N ARG A 139 17.74 -14.29 3.40
CA ARG A 139 17.86 -14.68 1.98
C ARG A 139 16.82 -15.73 1.60
N ASN A 140 16.66 -16.75 2.43
CA ASN A 140 15.76 -17.87 2.20
C ASN A 140 14.28 -17.48 2.31
N ASN A 141 13.97 -16.42 3.07
CA ASN A 141 12.60 -16.00 3.34
C ASN A 141 12.20 -14.67 2.71
N ILE A 142 13.05 -14.01 1.91
CA ILE A 142 12.79 -12.65 1.42
C ILE A 142 11.48 -12.53 0.64
N VAL A 143 11.14 -13.55 -0.14
CA VAL A 143 9.89 -13.61 -0.92
C VAL A 143 8.67 -13.68 0.02
N ALA A 144 8.70 -14.60 0.99
CA ALA A 144 7.64 -14.76 1.99
C ALA A 144 7.52 -13.53 2.91
N PHE A 145 8.64 -12.91 3.25
CA PHE A 145 8.69 -11.73 4.09
C PHE A 145 8.07 -10.53 3.37
N ASN A 146 8.49 -10.24 2.13
CA ASN A 146 7.93 -9.12 1.37
C ASN A 146 6.47 -9.33 0.95
N SER A 147 6.00 -10.59 0.87
CA SER A 147 4.59 -10.90 0.59
C SER A 147 3.70 -10.74 1.83
N GLN A 148 4.17 -11.20 3.01
CA GLN A 148 3.40 -11.18 4.25
C GLN A 148 4.27 -11.04 5.51
N PRO A 149 4.78 -9.83 5.83
CA PRO A 149 5.67 -9.61 6.98
C PRO A 149 5.08 -10.02 8.33
N SER A 150 3.74 -10.00 8.47
CA SER A 150 3.05 -10.38 9.71
C SER A 150 3.21 -11.85 10.08
N ARG A 151 3.63 -12.73 9.14
CA ARG A 151 3.95 -14.13 9.43
C ARG A 151 5.21 -14.28 10.28
N PHE A 152 6.06 -13.26 10.30
CA PHE A 152 7.29 -13.21 11.10
C PHE A 152 7.07 -12.51 12.45
N ASN A 153 5.83 -12.18 12.81
CA ASN A 153 5.52 -11.72 14.17
C ASN A 153 5.74 -12.88 15.16
N LYS A 154 6.17 -12.56 16.39
CA LYS A 154 6.53 -13.52 17.44
C LYS A 154 5.60 -14.72 17.57
N ASN A 155 4.32 -14.49 17.90
CA ASN A 155 3.37 -15.59 18.11
C ASN A 155 3.18 -16.45 16.85
N THR A 156 3.23 -15.81 15.68
CA THR A 156 3.02 -16.49 14.41
C THR A 156 4.21 -17.38 14.07
N ILE A 157 5.43 -16.85 14.14
CA ILE A 157 6.64 -17.62 13.82
C ILE A 157 6.88 -18.74 14.83
N GLU A 158 6.60 -18.52 16.12
CA GLU A 158 6.65 -19.57 17.15
C GLU A 158 5.69 -20.72 16.84
N THR A 159 4.51 -20.42 16.28
CA THR A 159 3.55 -21.44 15.84
C THR A 159 4.08 -22.27 14.68
N TYR A 160 4.74 -21.64 13.70
CA TYR A 160 5.36 -22.33 12.57
C TYR A 160 6.61 -23.14 12.98
N ALA A 161 7.37 -22.65 13.95
CA ALA A 161 8.58 -23.31 14.43
C ALA A 161 8.27 -24.52 15.31
N LYS A 162 7.25 -24.46 16.17
CA LYS A 162 6.94 -25.51 17.16
C LYS A 162 6.96 -26.96 16.63
N PRO A 163 6.38 -27.30 15.46
CA PRO A 163 6.41 -28.68 14.97
C PRO A 163 7.76 -29.11 14.37
N LEU A 164 8.72 -28.20 14.20
CA LEU A 164 9.99 -28.43 13.50
C LEU A 164 11.21 -28.52 14.42
N PHE A 165 11.08 -28.14 15.70
CA PHE A 165 12.20 -28.13 16.64
C PHE A 165 11.99 -29.16 17.75
N SER A 166 13.02 -29.97 18.01
CA SER A 166 13.08 -30.86 19.18
C SER A 166 13.29 -30.09 20.49
N ILE A 167 13.83 -28.87 20.40
CA ILE A 167 14.12 -28.00 21.54
C ILE A 167 12.91 -27.14 21.94
N GLU A 168 12.70 -26.99 23.25
CA GLU A 168 11.50 -26.35 23.79
C GLU A 168 11.42 -24.84 23.46
N ARG A 169 12.57 -24.19 23.20
CA ARG A 169 12.67 -22.74 22.91
C ARG A 169 13.83 -22.43 21.94
N PRO A 170 13.65 -22.58 20.62
CA PRO A 170 14.65 -22.13 19.66
C PRO A 170 14.85 -20.62 19.71
N GLU A 171 16.08 -20.16 19.47
CA GLU A 171 16.33 -18.75 19.19
C GLU A 171 15.81 -18.45 17.77
N LEU A 172 14.82 -17.56 17.66
CA LEU A 172 14.13 -17.25 16.41
C LEU A 172 14.34 -15.78 16.02
N TYR A 173 14.41 -15.50 14.72
CA TYR A 173 14.39 -14.14 14.21
C TYR A 173 12.96 -13.66 13.98
N TYR A 174 12.61 -12.55 14.62
CA TYR A 174 11.30 -11.95 14.46
C TYR A 174 11.32 -10.88 13.38
N ARG A 175 10.12 -10.41 13.01
CA ARG A 175 9.92 -9.33 12.07
C ARG A 175 10.84 -8.13 12.33
N SER A 176 11.01 -7.70 13.58
CA SER A 176 11.88 -6.58 13.93
C SER A 176 13.35 -6.83 13.61
N ASP A 177 13.82 -8.07 13.76
CA ASP A 177 15.19 -8.45 13.46
C ASP A 177 15.44 -8.42 11.95
N ILE A 178 14.50 -8.98 11.19
CA ILE A 178 14.52 -9.00 9.73
C ILE A 178 14.43 -7.57 9.17
N GLU A 179 13.52 -6.74 9.66
CA GLU A 179 13.38 -5.34 9.22
C GLU A 179 14.66 -4.55 9.50
N ARG A 180 15.29 -4.74 10.66
CA ARG A 180 16.57 -4.10 11.01
C ARG A 180 17.70 -4.55 10.08
N TYR A 181 17.81 -5.85 9.83
CA TYR A 181 18.81 -6.41 8.91
C TYR A 181 18.63 -5.87 7.48
N LEU A 182 17.41 -5.93 6.95
CA LEU A 182 17.10 -5.45 5.59
C LEU A 182 17.33 -3.95 5.44
N LYS A 183 17.00 -3.17 6.47
CA LYS A 183 17.25 -1.73 6.48
C LYS A 183 18.74 -1.41 6.44
N GLN A 184 19.57 -2.14 7.21
CA GLN A 184 21.02 -2.01 7.12
C GLN A 184 21.54 -2.37 5.72
N ARG A 185 21.08 -3.49 5.16
CA ARG A 185 21.40 -3.91 3.78
C ARG A 185 21.05 -2.85 2.74
N PHE A 186 19.94 -2.14 2.92
CA PHE A 186 19.56 -1.04 2.05
C PHE A 186 20.51 0.16 2.16
N PHE A 187 21.01 0.48 3.35
CA PHE A 187 22.01 1.54 3.52
C PHE A 187 23.37 1.19 2.91
N GLU A 188 23.72 -0.09 2.90
CA GLU A 188 24.95 -0.60 2.28
C GLU A 188 24.93 -0.58 0.75
N LEU A 189 23.79 -0.29 0.11
CA LEU A 189 23.73 -0.16 -1.34
C LEU A 189 24.62 0.99 -1.83
N ASP A 190 25.50 0.68 -2.77
CA ASP A 190 26.31 1.66 -3.47
C ASP A 190 25.48 2.53 -4.43
N SER A 191 26.10 3.56 -4.97
CA SER A 191 25.46 4.48 -5.91
C SER A 191 25.04 3.82 -7.23
N GLU A 192 25.79 2.82 -7.70
CA GLU A 192 25.49 2.12 -8.96
C GLU A 192 24.22 1.27 -8.82
N GLN A 193 24.08 0.55 -7.72
CA GLN A 193 22.89 -0.23 -7.39
C GLN A 193 21.66 0.66 -7.23
N ARG A 194 21.80 1.82 -6.56
CA ARG A 194 20.72 2.80 -6.42
C ARG A 194 20.29 3.37 -7.76
N GLU A 195 21.24 3.71 -8.64
CA GLU A 195 20.93 4.21 -9.98
C GLU A 195 20.33 3.12 -10.88
N LEU A 196 20.76 1.86 -10.73
CA LEU A 196 20.15 0.72 -11.42
C LEU A 196 18.67 0.55 -11.04
N ILE A 197 18.34 0.68 -9.75
CA ILE A 197 16.95 0.63 -9.26
C ILE A 197 16.13 1.77 -9.88
N TYR A 198 16.67 2.99 -9.86
CA TYR A 198 15.98 4.18 -10.36
C TYR A 198 15.79 4.14 -11.88
N SER A 199 16.84 3.80 -12.63
CA SER A 199 16.78 3.69 -14.10
C SER A 199 15.79 2.64 -14.57
N HIS A 200 15.69 1.49 -13.87
CA HIS A 200 14.67 0.49 -14.16
C HIS A 200 13.25 1.04 -13.91
N TYR A 201 13.03 1.80 -12.83
CA TYR A 201 11.75 2.50 -12.63
C TYR A 201 11.42 3.46 -13.78
N MET A 202 12.41 4.22 -14.26
CA MET A 202 12.25 5.16 -15.38
C MET A 202 11.94 4.51 -16.73
N GLN A 203 12.08 3.18 -16.88
CA GLN A 203 11.68 2.45 -18.09
C GLN A 203 10.16 2.24 -18.21
N GLY A 204 9.36 2.85 -17.33
CA GLY A 204 7.90 2.78 -17.34
C GLY A 204 7.31 1.74 -16.39
N HIS A 205 8.13 1.14 -15.53
CA HIS A 205 7.67 0.22 -14.49
C HIS A 205 7.06 0.98 -13.31
N THR A 206 6.02 0.42 -12.69
CA THR A 206 5.43 1.02 -11.47
C THR A 206 6.37 0.85 -10.27
N LEU A 207 6.21 1.70 -9.24
CA LEU A 207 6.95 1.60 -7.97
C LEU A 207 6.89 0.18 -7.40
N SER A 208 5.69 -0.40 -7.31
CA SER A 208 5.52 -1.74 -6.76
C SER A 208 6.15 -2.84 -7.61
N GLN A 209 6.20 -2.69 -8.94
CA GLN A 209 6.86 -3.66 -9.82
C GLN A 209 8.38 -3.61 -9.65
N THR A 210 8.96 -2.41 -9.71
CA THR A 210 10.41 -2.20 -9.50
C THR A 210 10.83 -2.67 -8.11
N ALA A 211 10.10 -2.25 -7.07
CA ALA A 211 10.40 -2.65 -5.70
C ALA A 211 10.33 -4.16 -5.52
N LYS A 212 9.33 -4.84 -6.09
CA LYS A 212 9.25 -6.30 -6.03
C LYS A 212 10.47 -6.95 -6.69
N TYR A 213 10.80 -6.56 -7.91
CA TYR A 213 11.94 -7.11 -8.66
C TYR A 213 13.26 -6.97 -7.89
N PHE A 214 13.60 -5.76 -7.43
CA PHE A 214 14.86 -5.53 -6.73
C PHE A 214 14.87 -6.03 -5.29
N SER A 215 13.70 -6.12 -4.63
CA SER A 215 13.61 -6.68 -3.28
C SER A 215 14.05 -8.14 -3.24
N GLU A 216 13.70 -8.90 -4.27
CA GLU A 216 14.08 -10.31 -4.41
C GLU A 216 15.53 -10.42 -4.92
N LYS A 217 15.90 -9.63 -5.94
CA LYS A 217 17.24 -9.68 -6.57
C LYS A 217 18.38 -9.24 -5.65
N LEU A 218 18.16 -8.23 -4.82
CA LEU A 218 19.18 -7.63 -3.94
C LEU A 218 18.99 -7.98 -2.46
N ILE A 219 17.94 -8.74 -2.13
CA ILE A 219 17.55 -9.11 -0.76
C ILE A 219 17.31 -7.86 0.08
N LEU A 220 16.24 -7.13 -0.25
CA LEU A 220 15.88 -5.85 0.36
C LEU A 220 14.42 -5.85 0.80
N ASN A 221 14.07 -4.97 1.73
CA ASN A 221 12.68 -4.71 2.05
C ASN A 221 12.02 -3.94 0.89
N LYS A 222 10.89 -4.46 0.41
CA LYS A 222 10.13 -3.82 -0.66
C LYS A 222 9.75 -2.37 -0.34
N ASN A 223 9.34 -2.08 0.89
CA ASN A 223 8.87 -0.75 1.29
C ASN A 223 10.02 0.27 1.31
N ASP A 224 11.24 -0.14 1.65
CA ASP A 224 12.40 0.74 1.65
C ASP A 224 12.76 1.16 0.21
N ILE A 225 12.63 0.25 -0.77
CA ILE A 225 12.79 0.58 -2.19
C ILE A 225 11.69 1.53 -2.67
N GLU A 226 10.42 1.27 -2.33
CA GLU A 226 9.31 2.17 -2.71
C GLU A 226 9.51 3.58 -2.12
N HIS A 227 9.97 3.66 -0.87
CA HIS A 227 10.29 4.93 -0.22
C HIS A 227 11.42 5.66 -0.95
N PHE A 228 12.53 4.96 -1.23
CA PHE A 228 13.65 5.51 -1.98
C PHE A 228 13.22 6.04 -3.36
N LEU A 229 12.54 5.23 -4.15
CA LEU A 229 12.07 5.62 -5.47
C LEU A 229 11.15 6.84 -5.42
N THR A 230 10.24 6.88 -4.43
CA THR A 230 9.36 8.03 -4.23
C THR A 230 10.18 9.28 -3.94
N GLN A 231 11.09 9.20 -2.96
CA GLN A 231 11.89 10.35 -2.54
C GLN A 231 12.79 10.85 -3.68
N THR A 232 13.52 9.95 -4.35
CA THR A 232 14.37 10.31 -5.50
C THR A 232 13.56 10.88 -6.65
N SER A 233 12.32 10.42 -6.87
CA SER A 233 11.45 11.00 -7.91
C SER A 233 11.10 12.45 -7.61
N PHE A 234 10.79 12.78 -6.34
CA PHE A 234 10.49 14.15 -5.93
C PHE A 234 11.74 15.04 -5.92
N GLU A 235 12.90 14.50 -5.52
CA GLU A 235 14.20 15.20 -5.62
C GLU A 235 14.51 15.55 -7.08
N LYS A 236 14.43 14.57 -8.00
CA LYS A 236 14.65 14.84 -9.43
C LYS A 236 13.57 15.75 -10.02
N LEU A 237 12.31 15.66 -9.57
CA LEU A 237 11.26 16.60 -9.99
C LEU A 237 11.65 18.04 -9.63
N ASN A 238 12.11 18.26 -8.39
CA ASN A 238 12.54 19.56 -7.91
C ASN A 238 13.76 20.09 -8.70
N GLU A 239 14.74 19.23 -9.00
CA GLU A 239 15.93 19.59 -9.80
C GLU A 239 15.60 19.99 -11.25
N ASN A 240 14.52 19.45 -11.83
CA ASN A 240 14.13 19.73 -13.22
C ASN A 240 13.20 20.95 -13.36
N ILE A 241 12.84 21.62 -12.27
CA ILE A 241 12.03 22.84 -12.32
C ILE A 241 12.97 24.04 -12.44
N GLU A 242 13.12 24.55 -13.66
CA GLU A 242 13.96 25.72 -13.93
C GLU A 242 13.29 27.04 -13.51
N ASN A 243 11.96 27.09 -13.55
CA ASN A 243 11.19 28.32 -13.30
C ASN A 243 9.90 28.05 -12.49
N GLU A 244 10.00 28.14 -11.17
CA GLU A 244 8.85 28.04 -10.26
C GLU A 244 7.73 29.05 -10.57
N GLN A 245 8.08 30.24 -11.08
CA GLN A 245 7.11 31.28 -11.36
C GLN A 245 6.18 30.91 -12.52
N GLU A 246 6.65 30.09 -13.46
CA GLU A 246 5.84 29.53 -14.54
C GLU A 246 4.75 28.62 -13.97
N ILE A 247 5.13 27.67 -13.10
CA ILE A 247 4.17 26.77 -12.41
C ILE A 247 3.14 27.57 -11.63
N VAL A 248 3.57 28.59 -10.88
CA VAL A 248 2.67 29.47 -10.12
C VAL A 248 1.67 30.16 -11.05
N ASN A 249 2.12 30.65 -12.20
CA ASN A 249 1.25 31.31 -13.18
C ASN A 249 0.27 30.34 -13.83
N GLU A 250 0.72 29.14 -14.20
CA GLU A 250 -0.14 28.09 -14.77
C GLU A 250 -1.24 27.68 -13.79
N LEU A 251 -0.88 27.40 -12.53
CA LEU A 251 -1.84 27.06 -11.49
C LEU A 251 -2.83 28.21 -11.24
N THR A 252 -2.36 29.46 -11.20
CA THR A 252 -3.23 30.64 -11.08
C THR A 252 -4.24 30.71 -12.23
N SER A 253 -3.81 30.44 -13.47
CA SER A 253 -4.66 30.48 -14.65
C SER A 253 -5.83 29.48 -14.61
N VAL A 254 -5.66 28.34 -13.91
CA VAL A 254 -6.73 27.36 -13.70
C VAL A 254 -7.87 27.97 -12.87
N PHE A 255 -7.55 28.81 -11.90
CA PHE A 255 -8.54 29.51 -11.08
C PHE A 255 -9.18 30.69 -11.83
N GLU A 256 -8.41 31.45 -12.61
CA GLU A 256 -8.91 32.58 -13.43
C GLU A 256 -9.95 32.14 -14.45
N LYS A 257 -9.87 30.90 -14.96
CA LYS A 257 -10.88 30.34 -15.87
C LYS A 257 -12.24 30.10 -15.21
N LYS A 258 -12.28 30.05 -13.88
CA LYS A 258 -13.49 29.71 -13.10
C LYS A 258 -14.03 30.88 -12.29
N PHE A 259 -13.17 31.83 -11.93
CA PHE A 259 -13.50 32.92 -11.02
C PHE A 259 -12.81 34.22 -11.44
N ASP A 260 -13.46 35.35 -11.18
CA ASP A 260 -12.82 36.66 -11.25
C ASP A 260 -11.87 36.84 -10.06
N LEU A 261 -10.57 36.99 -10.33
CA LEU A 261 -9.51 37.11 -9.32
C LEU A 261 -8.99 38.55 -9.17
N THR A 262 -9.66 39.55 -9.74
CA THR A 262 -9.17 40.95 -9.85
C THR A 262 -8.74 41.57 -8.50
N GLY A 263 -9.22 41.06 -7.35
CA GLY A 263 -8.82 41.52 -6.01
C GLY A 263 -7.86 40.60 -5.22
N ILE A 264 -7.69 39.34 -5.61
CA ILE A 264 -6.96 38.32 -4.80
C ILE A 264 -5.83 37.62 -5.55
N LYS A 265 -5.62 37.96 -6.84
CA LYS A 265 -4.65 37.28 -7.71
C LYS A 265 -3.24 37.23 -7.13
N ASN A 266 -2.76 38.34 -6.57
CA ASN A 266 -1.41 38.41 -6.00
C ASN A 266 -1.28 37.54 -4.74
N ASP A 267 -2.29 37.55 -3.87
CA ASP A 267 -2.31 36.72 -2.67
C ASP A 267 -2.36 35.23 -3.03
N LEU A 268 -3.17 34.86 -4.02
CA LEU A 268 -3.21 33.49 -4.53
C LEU A 268 -1.84 33.05 -5.06
N LYS A 269 -1.17 33.87 -5.89
CA LYS A 269 0.17 33.57 -6.37
C LYS A 269 1.17 33.39 -5.24
N ASN A 270 1.13 34.28 -4.25
CA ASN A 270 2.01 34.21 -3.08
C ASN A 270 1.78 32.96 -2.24
N ILE A 271 0.53 32.51 -2.11
CA ILE A 271 0.19 31.28 -1.39
C ILE A 271 0.70 30.08 -2.18
N ILE A 272 0.41 30.00 -3.48
CA ILE A 272 0.86 28.89 -4.34
C ILE A 272 2.39 28.76 -4.30
N SER A 273 3.12 29.87 -4.43
CA SER A 273 4.59 29.83 -4.38
C SER A 273 5.13 29.34 -3.04
N ARG A 274 4.51 29.72 -1.91
CA ARG A 274 4.90 29.25 -0.57
C ARG A 274 4.63 27.76 -0.34
N PHE A 275 3.62 27.20 -1.01
CA PHE A 275 3.31 25.78 -0.92
C PHE A 275 4.05 24.92 -1.95
N LEU A 276 4.64 25.52 -2.99
CA LEU A 276 5.34 24.79 -4.02
C LEU A 276 6.50 23.93 -3.47
N PRO A 277 7.38 24.42 -2.58
CA PRO A 277 8.41 23.57 -1.97
C PRO A 277 7.84 22.36 -1.23
N LEU A 278 6.71 22.52 -0.53
CA LEU A 278 6.03 21.42 0.18
C LEU A 278 5.49 20.38 -0.80
N ILE A 279 4.96 20.81 -1.96
CA ILE A 279 4.49 19.91 -3.01
C ILE A 279 5.67 19.12 -3.60
N LEU A 280 6.77 19.82 -3.92
CA LEU A 280 7.97 19.24 -4.52
C LEU A 280 8.75 18.35 -3.55
N SER A 281 8.51 18.45 -2.23
CA SER A 281 9.10 17.58 -1.22
C SER A 281 8.22 16.38 -0.81
N ASN A 282 7.09 16.13 -1.50
CA ASN A 282 6.09 15.11 -1.11
C ASN A 282 5.46 15.36 0.28
N GLY A 283 5.31 16.62 0.65
CA GLY A 283 4.85 17.04 1.98
C GLY A 283 5.99 17.19 2.98
N PHE A 284 5.64 17.15 4.27
CA PHE A 284 6.64 17.25 5.34
C PHE A 284 7.64 16.10 5.28
N PRO A 285 8.94 16.39 5.44
CA PRO A 285 9.95 15.34 5.45
C PRO A 285 9.76 14.42 6.66
N THR A 286 9.99 13.12 6.46
CA THR A 286 9.76 12.10 7.49
C THR A 286 11.05 11.38 7.86
N ASN A 287 11.31 11.29 9.16
CA ASN A 287 12.40 10.49 9.75
C ASN A 287 13.81 10.74 9.16
N ILE A 288 14.17 12.00 8.90
CA ILE A 288 15.48 12.40 8.35
C ILE A 288 16.65 11.83 9.17
N THR A 289 16.52 11.82 10.50
CA THR A 289 17.55 11.32 11.43
C THR A 289 17.50 9.81 11.65
N ASN A 290 16.63 9.10 10.92
CA ASN A 290 16.55 7.65 10.91
C ASN A 290 16.35 7.01 12.30
N VAL A 291 15.52 7.63 13.15
CA VAL A 291 15.17 7.08 14.46
C VAL A 291 14.34 5.80 14.33
N ASP A 292 14.33 5.01 15.40
CA ASP A 292 13.56 3.77 15.49
C ASP A 292 12.07 3.97 15.22
N SER A 293 11.43 2.97 14.62
CA SER A 293 10.03 3.03 14.19
C SER A 293 9.07 3.32 15.34
N GLY A 294 9.30 2.76 16.52
CA GLY A 294 8.50 3.03 17.72
C GLY A 294 8.57 4.49 18.17
N ILE A 295 9.77 5.06 18.17
CA ILE A 295 9.99 6.49 18.49
C ILE A 295 9.34 7.37 17.42
N MET A 296 9.53 7.03 16.14
CA MET A 296 8.93 7.78 15.03
C MET A 296 7.41 7.77 15.08
N VAL A 297 6.77 6.66 15.47
CA VAL A 297 5.31 6.58 15.61
C VAL A 297 4.82 7.49 16.75
N ALA A 298 5.53 7.53 17.88
CA ALA A 298 5.21 8.43 18.98
C ALA A 298 5.38 9.90 18.57
N ASN A 299 6.53 10.24 17.97
CA ASN A 299 6.81 11.60 17.48
C ASN A 299 5.79 12.07 16.44
N ALA A 300 5.33 11.18 15.55
CA ALA A 300 4.31 11.49 14.56
C ALA A 300 2.91 11.70 15.16
N GLY A 301 2.65 11.12 16.35
CA GLY A 301 1.43 11.38 17.11
C GLY A 301 1.49 12.76 17.77
N ASP A 302 2.58 13.03 18.49
CA ASP A 302 2.80 14.32 19.16
C ASP A 302 2.87 15.47 18.12
N SER A 303 3.47 15.25 16.95
CA SER A 303 3.51 16.29 15.89
C SER A 303 2.12 16.63 15.35
N ALA A 304 1.23 15.65 15.16
CA ALA A 304 -0.14 15.90 14.74
C ALA A 304 -0.90 16.74 15.78
N GLN A 305 -0.73 16.42 17.07
CA GLN A 305 -1.30 17.19 18.18
C GLN A 305 -0.81 18.65 18.18
N PHE A 306 0.50 18.87 18.04
CA PHE A 306 1.05 20.22 18.01
C PHE A 306 0.65 21.02 16.77
N ILE A 307 0.55 20.37 15.60
CA ILE A 307 0.02 21.00 14.39
C ILE A 307 -1.41 21.47 14.63
N PHE A 308 -2.26 20.62 15.21
CA PHE A 308 -3.64 20.98 15.52
C PHE A 308 -3.72 22.20 16.45
N ILE A 309 -3.01 22.16 17.58
CA ILE A 309 -3.03 23.24 18.58
C ILE A 309 -2.56 24.55 17.95
N ALA A 310 -1.44 24.53 17.21
CA ALA A 310 -0.93 25.72 16.55
C ALA A 310 -1.93 26.30 15.54
N ARG A 311 -2.65 25.44 14.82
CA ARG A 311 -3.67 25.86 13.84
C ARG A 311 -4.94 26.40 14.50
N ALA A 312 -5.39 25.81 15.60
CA ALA A 312 -6.50 26.34 16.39
C ALA A 312 -6.17 27.75 16.93
N ILE A 313 -4.97 27.94 17.48
CA ILE A 313 -4.50 29.26 17.95
C ILE A 313 -4.44 30.27 16.80
N LEU A 314 -3.87 29.89 15.65
CA LEU A 314 -3.83 30.77 14.46
C LEU A 314 -5.22 31.12 13.92
N ALA A 315 -6.20 30.23 14.08
CA ALA A 315 -7.60 30.47 13.73
C ALA A 315 -8.34 31.34 14.77
N GLY A 316 -7.68 31.73 15.86
CA GLY A 316 -8.21 32.64 16.88
C GLY A 316 -8.85 31.96 18.08
N PHE A 317 -8.67 30.64 18.25
CA PHE A 317 -9.18 29.91 19.40
C PHE A 317 -8.14 29.78 20.51
N ASP A 318 -8.60 29.85 21.77
CA ASP A 318 -7.77 29.51 22.91
C ASP A 318 -7.67 27.98 22.99
N SER A 319 -6.47 27.42 22.78
CA SER A 319 -6.26 25.97 22.79
C SER A 319 -5.04 25.56 23.61
N SER A 320 -5.14 24.41 24.28
CA SER A 320 -4.08 23.87 25.13
C SER A 320 -3.99 22.34 25.06
N ASN A 321 -2.79 21.81 25.23
CA ASN A 321 -2.52 20.38 25.34
C ASN A 321 -2.99 19.82 26.68
N VAL A 322 -3.38 18.54 26.68
CA VAL A 322 -3.67 17.77 27.89
C VAL A 322 -2.49 16.85 28.17
N ASP A 323 -1.73 17.13 29.22
CA ASP A 323 -0.52 16.37 29.57
C ASP A 323 -0.80 15.02 30.27
N VAL A 324 -2.07 14.71 30.50
CA VAL A 324 -2.49 13.44 31.09
C VAL A 324 -2.57 12.37 30.00
N ARG A 325 -1.55 11.51 29.89
CA ARG A 325 -1.47 10.44 28.87
C ARG A 325 -2.61 9.40 28.93
N SER A 326 -3.33 9.33 30.06
CA SER A 326 -4.55 8.52 30.23
C SER A 326 -5.83 9.23 29.80
N SER A 327 -5.77 10.51 29.44
CA SER A 327 -6.89 11.25 28.89
C SER A 327 -7.39 10.60 27.60
N ARG A 328 -8.68 10.78 27.34
CA ARG A 328 -9.39 10.27 26.15
C ARG A 328 -9.48 11.30 25.02
N TYR A 329 -8.87 12.46 25.24
CA TYR A 329 -8.71 13.57 24.31
C TYR A 329 -7.32 14.19 24.53
N ASP A 330 -6.73 14.77 23.48
CA ASP A 330 -5.34 15.23 23.49
C ASP A 330 -5.21 16.74 23.77
N CYS A 331 -6.28 17.50 23.52
CA CYS A 331 -6.29 18.94 23.72
C CYS A 331 -7.69 19.46 24.02
N ILE A 332 -7.74 20.69 24.54
CA ILE A 332 -8.96 21.45 24.75
C ILE A 332 -8.95 22.70 23.88
N VAL A 333 -10.14 23.15 23.51
CA VAL A 333 -10.38 24.43 22.84
C VAL A 333 -11.46 25.17 23.61
N ASP A 334 -11.17 26.38 24.08
CA ASP A 334 -12.16 27.28 24.66
C ASP A 334 -12.68 28.22 23.57
N PHE A 335 -14.00 28.24 23.43
CA PHE A 335 -14.68 29.14 22.52
C PHE A 335 -16.05 29.51 23.08
N LYS A 336 -16.36 30.81 23.14
CA LYS A 336 -17.65 31.34 23.59
C LYS A 336 -18.15 30.76 24.93
N ASN A 337 -17.26 30.66 25.92
CA ASN A 337 -17.53 30.08 27.25
C ASN A 337 -17.87 28.58 27.24
N LYS A 338 -17.52 27.85 26.18
CA LYS A 338 -17.64 26.41 26.09
C LYS A 338 -16.26 25.80 25.87
N ILE A 339 -15.94 24.80 26.69
CA ILE A 339 -14.71 24.02 26.56
C ILE A 339 -15.03 22.78 25.72
N PHE A 340 -14.35 22.66 24.59
CA PHE A 340 -14.41 21.51 23.70
C PHE A 340 -13.24 20.58 23.96
N ARG A 341 -13.54 19.30 24.19
CA ARG A 341 -12.56 18.20 24.26
C ARG A 341 -12.26 17.72 22.84
N VAL A 342 -10.99 17.73 22.44
CA VAL A 342 -10.60 17.35 21.08
C VAL A 342 -9.61 16.18 21.11
N GLN A 343 -9.98 15.08 20.46
CA GLN A 343 -9.08 13.97 20.19
C GLN A 343 -8.41 14.18 18.82
N VAL A 344 -7.10 14.27 18.80
CA VAL A 344 -6.29 14.48 17.59
C VAL A 344 -5.74 13.13 17.12
N LYS A 345 -5.81 12.87 15.82
CA LYS A 345 -5.16 11.70 15.21
C LYS A 345 -4.48 12.08 13.91
N GLY A 346 -3.19 11.76 13.82
CA GLY A 346 -2.44 11.90 12.58
C GLY A 346 -2.80 10.84 11.54
N ILE A 347 -3.24 11.26 10.36
CA ILE A 347 -3.48 10.41 9.19
C ILE A 347 -2.31 10.54 8.20
N SER A 348 -2.03 9.47 7.47
CA SER A 348 -0.96 9.44 6.45
C SER A 348 -1.41 8.81 5.13
N LYS A 349 -2.71 8.51 5.04
CA LYS A 349 -3.40 7.96 3.88
C LYS A 349 -4.74 8.68 3.75
N ASN A 350 -5.49 8.36 2.70
CA ASN A 350 -6.81 8.91 2.45
C ASN A 350 -7.92 8.33 3.36
N THR A 351 -7.57 7.85 4.57
CA THR A 351 -8.51 7.16 5.45
C THR A 351 -8.34 7.63 6.89
N VAL A 352 -9.46 8.00 7.50
CA VAL A 352 -9.59 8.31 8.93
C VAL A 352 -10.13 7.07 9.64
N HIS A 353 -9.48 6.63 10.71
CA HIS A 353 -9.90 5.46 11.50
C HIS A 353 -10.42 5.89 12.87
N TYR A 354 -11.61 5.45 13.25
CA TYR A 354 -12.29 5.88 14.50
C TYR A 354 -12.04 4.98 15.71
N LYS A 355 -11.13 4.01 15.58
CA LYS A 355 -10.72 3.13 16.66
C LYS A 355 -9.33 3.51 17.16
N ASP A 356 -9.19 3.56 18.48
CA ASP A 356 -7.87 3.53 19.10
C ASP A 356 -7.16 2.22 18.76
N ARG A 357 -5.83 2.27 18.69
CA ARG A 357 -5.02 1.04 18.59
C ARG A 357 -5.03 0.32 19.94
N ASP A 358 -4.92 -1.01 19.89
CA ASP A 358 -4.58 -1.86 21.04
C ASP A 358 -3.30 -1.31 21.69
N ARG A 359 -3.40 -0.66 22.85
CA ARG A 359 -2.22 -0.22 23.62
C ARG A 359 -1.69 -1.44 24.39
N GLY A 360 -0.88 -2.25 23.72
CA GLY A 360 -0.21 -3.40 24.33
C GLY A 360 0.84 -2.96 25.36
N GLY A 361 0.48 -2.98 26.65
CA GLY A 361 1.45 -2.95 27.74
C GLY A 361 2.13 -4.32 27.91
N LYS A 362 3.31 -4.35 28.53
CA LYS A 362 3.91 -5.57 29.12
C LYS A 362 2.97 -6.09 30.23
N GLY A 363 1.94 -6.83 29.84
CA GLY A 363 0.91 -7.32 30.76
C GLY A 363 -0.04 -8.27 30.06
N ASN A 364 0.34 -9.55 30.09
CA ASN A 364 -0.45 -10.78 29.97
C ASN A 364 -1.80 -10.73 29.22
N THR A 365 -1.85 -11.48 28.11
CA THR A 365 -3.02 -11.94 27.33
C THR A 365 -3.73 -10.93 26.40
N HIS A 366 -3.63 -11.19 25.09
CA HIS A 366 -4.41 -10.51 24.04
C HIS A 366 -5.93 -10.79 24.13
N SER A 367 -6.36 -11.69 25.02
CA SER A 367 -7.76 -12.02 25.26
C SER A 367 -8.48 -11.08 26.24
N ALA A 368 -7.77 -10.16 26.90
CA ALA A 368 -8.40 -9.17 27.77
C ALA A 368 -9.19 -8.15 26.95
N SER A 369 -10.47 -7.91 27.31
CA SER A 369 -11.34 -6.92 26.65
C SER A 369 -10.77 -5.50 26.67
N THR A 370 -9.89 -5.19 27.62
CA THR A 370 -9.17 -3.92 27.77
C THR A 370 -8.05 -3.71 26.75
N ASN A 371 -7.60 -4.77 26.07
CA ASN A 371 -6.55 -4.72 25.06
C ASN A 371 -7.09 -4.57 23.63
N ARG A 372 -8.42 -4.55 23.44
CA ARG A 372 -9.06 -4.34 22.13
C ARG A 372 -9.32 -2.85 21.91
N GLY A 373 -8.95 -2.35 20.74
CA GLY A 373 -9.13 -0.98 20.30
C GLY A 373 -10.60 -0.56 20.39
N ARG A 374 -10.88 0.37 21.31
CA ARG A 374 -12.22 0.94 21.51
C ARG A 374 -12.48 2.02 20.45
N ARG A 375 -13.73 2.10 20.01
CA ARG A 375 -14.23 3.22 19.18
C ARG A 375 -14.27 4.50 20.03
N ILE A 376 -13.89 5.61 19.43
CA ILE A 376 -14.03 6.94 20.04
C ILE A 376 -15.50 7.39 19.95
N THR A 377 -16.02 7.91 21.05
CA THR A 377 -17.45 8.23 21.25
C THR A 377 -17.61 9.61 21.90
N SER A 378 -18.83 10.12 21.98
CA SER A 378 -19.17 11.38 22.68
C SER A 378 -18.77 11.41 24.16
N GLU A 379 -18.59 10.25 24.80
CA GLU A 379 -18.01 10.15 26.14
C GLU A 379 -16.54 10.60 26.17
N ASP A 380 -15.79 10.37 25.09
CA ASP A 380 -14.34 10.57 25.02
C ASP A 380 -13.98 12.02 24.65
N CYS A 381 -14.66 12.59 23.64
CA CYS A 381 -14.38 13.93 23.11
C CYS A 381 -15.62 14.53 22.41
N ASP A 382 -15.59 15.83 22.16
CA ASP A 382 -16.65 16.54 21.43
C ASP A 382 -16.33 16.65 19.94
N ILE A 383 -15.04 16.75 19.61
CA ILE A 383 -14.53 16.82 18.22
C ILE A 383 -13.39 15.82 18.04
N TYR A 384 -13.41 15.13 16.91
CA TYR A 384 -12.31 14.33 16.41
C TYR A 384 -11.56 15.11 15.33
N ALA A 385 -10.30 15.45 15.56
CA ALA A 385 -9.45 16.17 14.62
C ALA A 385 -8.51 15.21 13.88
N ALA A 386 -8.75 14.99 12.58
CA ALA A 386 -7.84 14.21 11.74
C ALA A 386 -6.83 15.14 11.07
N VAL A 387 -5.54 14.98 11.38
CA VAL A 387 -4.46 15.82 10.85
C VAL A 387 -3.68 15.06 9.79
N ASP A 388 -3.69 15.54 8.55
CA ASP A 388 -2.84 14.98 7.50
C ASP A 388 -1.37 15.28 7.79
N LYS A 389 -0.61 14.25 8.16
CA LYS A 389 0.80 14.38 8.52
C LYS A 389 1.71 14.72 7.33
N LYS A 390 1.21 14.66 6.09
CA LYS A 390 1.97 15.10 4.92
C LYS A 390 1.85 16.61 4.71
N THR A 391 0.68 17.19 4.95
CA THR A 391 0.34 18.56 4.52
C THR A 391 0.01 19.50 5.66
N GLY A 392 -0.32 18.96 6.84
CA GLY A 392 -0.83 19.69 7.99
C GLY A 392 -2.31 20.06 7.88
N VAL A 393 -3.02 19.60 6.84
CA VAL A 393 -4.45 19.85 6.66
C VAL A 393 -5.26 19.16 7.75
N ILE A 394 -6.24 19.86 8.30
CA ILE A 394 -7.06 19.38 9.42
C ILE A 394 -8.49 19.10 8.95
N TYR A 395 -9.04 17.97 9.37
CA TYR A 395 -10.46 17.64 9.27
C TYR A 395 -11.06 17.64 10.67
N LEU A 396 -11.96 18.59 10.92
CA LEU A 396 -12.66 18.76 12.19
C LEU A 396 -13.97 18.00 12.13
N ILE A 397 -14.09 16.85 12.79
CA ILE A 397 -15.25 15.97 12.66
C ILE A 397 -16.02 16.00 13.99
N PRO A 398 -17.25 16.51 14.04
CA PRO A 398 -18.09 16.46 15.24
C PRO A 398 -18.30 15.03 15.69
N ILE A 399 -18.30 14.76 16.99
CA ILE A 399 -18.47 13.39 17.48
C ILE A 399 -19.85 12.82 17.16
N SER A 400 -20.87 13.67 17.02
CA SER A 400 -22.21 13.29 16.56
C SER A 400 -22.17 12.59 15.20
N HIS A 401 -21.32 13.04 14.26
CA HIS A 401 -21.13 12.37 12.97
C HIS A 401 -20.62 10.93 13.15
N LEU A 402 -19.70 10.70 14.10
CA LEU A 402 -19.17 9.36 14.39
C LEU A 402 -20.22 8.47 15.07
N ASP A 403 -21.05 9.03 15.94
CA ASP A 403 -22.10 8.32 16.66
C ASP A 403 -23.25 7.92 15.72
N GLU A 404 -23.67 8.82 14.83
CA GLU A 404 -24.64 8.54 13.76
C GLU A 404 -24.15 7.47 12.78
N ASN A 405 -22.83 7.45 12.52
CA ASN A 405 -22.18 6.47 11.66
C ASN A 405 -21.50 5.33 12.45
N SER A 406 -22.13 4.89 13.56
CA SER A 406 -21.59 3.86 14.47
C SER A 406 -21.16 2.54 13.79
N ALA A 407 -21.77 2.19 12.65
CA ALA A 407 -21.40 1.00 11.87
C ALA A 407 -20.04 1.12 11.14
N LYS A 408 -19.56 2.33 10.84
CA LYS A 408 -18.32 2.56 10.08
C LYS A 408 -17.12 2.71 11.01
N ASN A 409 -16.10 1.85 10.89
CA ASN A 409 -14.85 1.98 11.67
C ASN A 409 -13.82 2.94 11.05
N SER A 410 -14.06 3.38 9.82
CA SER A 410 -13.20 4.30 9.09
C SER A 410 -13.92 4.89 7.89
N GLU A 411 -13.49 6.08 7.46
CA GLU A 411 -14.04 6.78 6.29
C GLU A 411 -12.92 7.34 5.41
N ASN A 412 -13.22 7.53 4.12
CA ASN A 412 -12.27 8.14 3.20
C ASN A 412 -12.31 9.67 3.37
N ILE A 413 -11.16 10.35 3.31
CA ILE A 413 -11.11 11.82 3.42
C ILE A 413 -11.93 12.54 2.35
N LYS A 414 -12.17 11.90 1.20
CA LYS A 414 -13.04 12.43 0.13
C LYS A 414 -14.49 12.55 0.57
N ASP A 415 -14.95 11.68 1.46
CA ASP A 415 -16.32 11.66 2.00
C ASP A 415 -16.48 12.61 3.20
N LEU A 416 -15.36 13.21 3.64
CA LEU A 416 -15.27 14.12 4.79
C LEU A 416 -14.88 15.55 4.36
N VAL A 417 -15.07 15.90 3.09
CA VAL A 417 -14.64 17.18 2.53
C VAL A 417 -15.30 18.38 3.22
N GLN A 418 -16.53 18.21 3.72
CA GLN A 418 -17.28 19.21 4.49
C GLN A 418 -16.64 19.57 5.84
N PHE A 419 -15.78 18.67 6.37
CA PHE A 419 -15.07 18.85 7.63
C PHE A 419 -13.65 19.40 7.44
N ARG A 420 -13.19 19.51 6.19
CA ARG A 420 -11.82 19.93 5.86
C ARG A 420 -11.64 21.42 6.10
N GLU A 421 -10.78 21.77 7.06
CA GLU A 421 -10.48 23.15 7.47
C GLU A 421 -11.74 23.95 7.86
N ASN A 422 -12.82 23.25 8.25
CA ASN A 422 -14.07 23.88 8.63
C ASN A 422 -14.08 24.22 10.12
N TRP A 423 -13.50 25.38 10.45
CA TRP A 423 -13.41 25.88 11.83
C TRP A 423 -14.75 26.37 12.38
N ASP A 424 -15.76 26.59 11.53
CA ASP A 424 -17.11 27.03 11.94
C ASP A 424 -17.83 25.98 12.78
N ILE A 425 -17.35 24.73 12.80
CA ILE A 425 -17.86 23.66 13.65
C ILE A 425 -17.87 24.03 15.13
N PHE A 426 -16.89 24.81 15.60
CA PHE A 426 -16.90 25.28 16.99
C PHE A 426 -18.08 26.23 17.25
N GLU A 427 -18.48 27.03 16.27
CA GLU A 427 -19.67 27.88 16.33
C GLU A 427 -20.94 27.03 16.33
N GLU A 428 -21.07 26.11 15.37
CA GLU A 428 -22.23 25.23 15.22
C GLU A 428 -22.51 24.42 16.49
N LEU A 429 -21.45 23.95 17.15
CA LEU A 429 -21.56 23.18 18.39
C LEU A 429 -21.68 24.08 19.64
N SER A 430 -21.48 25.39 19.54
CA SER A 430 -21.64 26.34 20.66
C SER A 430 -23.05 26.88 20.78
N THR A 431 -23.83 26.86 19.69
CA THR A 431 -25.24 27.24 19.71
C THR A 431 -26.06 26.24 20.55
N PRO A 432 -26.86 26.70 21.54
CA PRO A 432 -27.81 25.82 22.24
C PRO A 432 -28.89 25.33 21.27
N ASP A 433 -29.25 24.05 21.38
CA ASP A 433 -30.49 23.50 20.78
C ASP A 433 -31.74 24.15 21.38
#